data_AF-M0KAA8-F1
#
_entry.id   AF-M0KAA8-F1
#
_cell.length_a   1.000
_cell.length_b   1.000
_cell.length_c   1.000
_cell.angle_alpha   90.00
_cell.angle_beta   90.00
_cell.angle_gamma   90.00
#
_symmetry.space_group_name_H-M   'P 1'
#
loop_
_entity.id
_entity.type
_entity.pdbx_description
1 polymer ?
#
loop_
_entity_poly.entity_id
_entity_poly.type
_entity_poly.pdbx_seq_one_letter_code
_entity_poly.pdbx_strand_id
1 'polypeptide(L)'
;MPTDAQNPGKQPDIESVRNRSLITKLATLTRPVRNIFLYSSVYLAVIAMAEAVLVSELLALPLTPAPIVAGLLTFAVYGNDRLADLETDAKTSPARTAFVRRYQNGFYVLAAIAYGLAVALSALGGPISFGLSLLPGVCWILYACDWIPTLPSGTQRLKEVFLLNSTLVAVVWALVIVCLPITYVGAPASPAVGVVFLFFVLATFVNTEIPNVRDKEGDSEIGVRTLPVVVGVRWTKYILYGITGLTAVLLGVAFVANIINLREALVLLLSLLFLNGVIFCLNRTENDSALAVAAECTRLPAFVVVVFPLLGQ
;
A
#
# COMPACT_ATOMS: atom_id res chain seq x y z
N MET A 1 42.00 44.84 38.29
CA MET A 1 41.64 43.86 39.35
C MET A 1 40.12 43.85 39.49
N PRO A 2 39.50 42.68 39.68
CA PRO A 2 38.65 42.06 38.64
C PRO A 2 37.21 41.76 39.12
N THR A 3 36.30 41.40 38.20
CA THR A 3 35.55 40.13 38.27
C THR A 3 34.75 39.87 36.97
N ASP A 4 35.39 39.14 36.05
CA ASP A 4 34.71 38.31 35.07
C ASP A 4 34.05 37.13 35.82
N ALA A 5 32.73 37.16 35.97
CA ALA A 5 31.97 35.99 36.39
C ALA A 5 31.53 35.22 35.14
N GLN A 6 32.40 34.34 34.64
CA GLN A 6 32.02 33.27 33.73
C GLN A 6 30.94 32.42 34.40
N ASN A 7 29.73 32.48 33.88
CA ASN A 7 28.65 31.57 34.25
C ASN A 7 29.07 30.15 33.80
N PRO A 8 29.32 29.19 34.72
CA PRO A 8 29.76 27.86 34.33
C PRO A 8 28.63 27.22 33.52
N GLY A 9 28.94 26.90 32.26
CA GLY A 9 28.01 26.22 31.36
C GLY A 9 27.40 25.02 32.07
N LYS A 10 26.07 25.00 32.16
CA LYS A 10 25.28 23.87 32.65
C LYS A 10 25.77 22.61 31.92
N GLN A 11 26.57 21.79 32.61
CA GLN A 11 27.04 20.53 32.05
C GLN A 11 25.81 19.73 31.61
N PRO A 12 25.77 19.23 30.37
CA PRO A 12 24.64 18.43 29.92
C PRO A 12 24.50 17.25 30.87
N ASP A 13 23.31 17.11 31.45
CA ASP A 13 22.97 16.08 32.41
C ASP A 13 23.42 14.72 31.86
N ILE A 14 24.15 13.95 32.67
CA ILE A 14 24.79 12.70 32.27
C ILE A 14 23.73 11.72 31.74
N GLU A 15 22.50 11.78 32.26
CA GLU A 15 21.35 11.03 31.72
C GLU A 15 20.94 11.47 30.32
N SER A 16 20.97 12.76 30.01
CA SER A 16 20.62 13.30 28.69
C SER A 16 21.64 12.88 27.61
N VAL A 17 22.93 12.82 27.97
CA VAL A 17 24.01 12.37 27.09
C VAL A 17 23.94 10.85 26.89
N ARG A 18 23.66 10.10 27.96
CA ARG A 18 23.49 8.64 27.92
C ARG A 18 22.26 8.23 27.10
N ASN A 19 21.14 8.92 27.24
CA ASN A 19 19.93 8.69 26.44
C ASN A 19 20.15 9.03 24.97
N ARG A 20 20.85 10.13 24.63
CA ARG A 20 21.24 10.41 23.23
C ARG A 20 22.13 9.32 22.66
N SER A 21 23.10 8.82 23.42
CA SER A 21 23.98 7.70 23.01
C SER A 21 23.20 6.41 22.74
N LEU A 22 22.26 6.04 23.61
CA LEU A 22 21.42 4.85 23.44
C LEU A 22 20.44 4.99 22.27
N ILE A 23 19.77 6.14 22.12
CA ILE A 23 18.87 6.43 20.99
C ILE A 23 19.66 6.38 19.67
N THR A 24 20.89 6.91 19.65
CA THR A 24 21.73 6.89 18.45
C THR A 24 22.20 5.48 18.13
N LYS A 25 22.57 4.67 19.14
CA LYS A 25 22.96 3.27 18.97
C LYS A 25 21.79 2.39 18.51
N LEU A 26 20.61 2.54 19.11
CA LEU A 26 19.37 1.89 18.68
C LEU A 26 18.97 2.31 17.26
N ALA A 27 19.08 3.60 16.94
CA ALA A 27 18.83 4.11 15.59
C ALA A 27 19.84 3.53 14.57
N THR A 28 21.11 3.35 14.92
CA THR A 28 22.10 2.72 14.03
C THR A 28 21.87 1.22 13.83
N LEU A 29 21.36 0.50 14.85
CA LEU A 29 21.06 -0.93 14.76
C LEU A 29 19.76 -1.23 14.02
N THR A 30 18.77 -0.34 14.11
CA THR A 30 17.44 -0.50 13.49
C THR A 30 17.40 -0.05 12.03
N ARG A 31 18.31 0.84 11.61
CA ARG A 31 18.41 1.32 10.22
C ARG A 31 18.57 0.20 9.19
N PRO A 32 19.48 -0.79 9.35
CA PRO A 32 19.62 -1.90 8.40
C PRO A 32 18.36 -2.75 8.30
N VAL A 33 17.75 -3.12 9.43
CA VAL A 33 16.53 -3.95 9.48
C VAL A 33 15.35 -3.21 8.84
N ARG A 34 15.17 -1.93 9.19
CA ARG A 34 14.15 -1.07 8.58
C ARG A 34 14.36 -0.94 7.07
N ASN A 35 15.60 -0.72 6.63
CA ASN A 35 15.90 -0.57 5.22
C ASN A 35 15.68 -1.89 4.46
N ILE A 36 16.02 -3.05 5.04
CA ILE A 36 15.66 -4.35 4.46
C ILE A 36 14.14 -4.44 4.32
N PHE A 37 13.38 -4.19 5.38
CA PHE A 37 11.92 -4.30 5.39
C PHE A 37 11.25 -3.38 4.36
N LEU A 38 11.69 -2.13 4.28
CA LEU A 38 11.18 -1.13 3.32
C LEU A 38 11.63 -1.40 1.90
N TYR A 39 12.90 -1.78 1.66
CA TYR A 39 13.48 -1.95 0.33
C TYR A 39 13.19 -3.33 -0.30
N SER A 40 12.78 -4.31 0.50
CA SER A 40 12.38 -5.65 0.02
C SER A 40 10.87 -5.85 -0.18
N SER A 41 10.05 -4.82 0.03
CA SER A 41 8.58 -4.90 -0.08
C SER A 41 7.90 -5.78 0.97
N VAL A 42 8.64 -6.30 1.96
CA VAL A 42 8.07 -7.16 3.02
C VAL A 42 7.03 -6.39 3.83
N TYR A 43 7.21 -5.09 4.04
CA TYR A 43 6.21 -4.28 4.73
C TYR A 43 4.87 -4.22 3.98
N LEU A 44 4.89 -4.17 2.64
CA LEU A 44 3.68 -4.21 1.81
C LEU A 44 2.97 -5.55 1.97
N ALA A 45 3.73 -6.65 2.01
CA ALA A 45 3.18 -7.97 2.25
C ALA A 45 2.48 -8.07 3.61
N VAL A 46 3.08 -7.51 4.67
CA VAL A 46 2.47 -7.46 6.01
C VAL A 46 1.21 -6.60 6.02
N ILE A 47 1.20 -5.46 5.31
CA ILE A 47 0.00 -4.63 5.15
C ILE A 47 -1.11 -5.42 4.45
N ALA A 48 -0.81 -6.10 3.34
CA ALA A 48 -1.79 -6.90 2.62
C ALA A 48 -2.36 -8.06 3.48
N MET A 49 -1.51 -8.71 4.28
CA MET A 49 -1.97 -9.70 5.27
C MET A 49 -2.93 -9.07 6.28
N ALA A 50 -2.57 -7.93 6.85
CA ALA A 50 -3.41 -7.22 7.82
C ALA A 50 -4.74 -6.78 7.19
N GLU A 51 -4.73 -6.29 5.95
CA GLU A 51 -5.93 -5.91 5.21
C GLU A 51 -6.85 -7.12 4.93
N ALA A 52 -6.30 -8.26 4.54
CA ALA A 52 -7.08 -9.48 4.33
C ALA A 52 -7.70 -10.01 5.65
N VAL A 53 -6.98 -9.91 6.77
CA VAL A 53 -7.55 -10.24 8.10
C VAL A 53 -8.64 -9.24 8.47
N LEU A 54 -8.43 -7.94 8.23
CA LEU A 54 -9.42 -6.90 8.45
C LEU A 54 -10.70 -7.19 7.65
N VAL A 55 -10.59 -7.62 6.39
CA VAL A 55 -11.75 -8.06 5.59
C VAL A 55 -12.47 -9.24 6.22
N SER A 56 -11.74 -10.29 6.63
CA SER A 56 -12.36 -11.44 7.29
C SER A 56 -13.16 -11.02 8.51
N GLU A 57 -12.62 -10.13 9.33
CA GLU A 57 -13.30 -9.58 10.50
C GLU A 57 -14.51 -8.71 10.16
N LEU A 58 -14.39 -7.82 9.17
CA LEU A 58 -15.49 -6.95 8.71
C LEU A 58 -16.67 -7.75 8.12
N LEU A 59 -16.39 -8.92 7.57
CA LEU A 59 -17.39 -9.79 6.95
C LEU A 59 -17.76 -10.99 7.83
N ALA A 60 -17.27 -11.04 9.08
CA ALA A 60 -17.48 -12.13 10.03
C ALA A 60 -17.13 -13.52 9.47
N LEU A 61 -16.04 -13.60 8.69
CA LEU A 61 -15.52 -14.83 8.09
C LEU A 61 -14.46 -15.45 9.01
N PRO A 62 -14.37 -16.81 9.08
CA PRO A 62 -13.28 -17.45 9.79
C PRO A 62 -11.93 -17.16 9.11
N LEU A 63 -10.85 -17.25 9.88
CA LEU A 63 -9.51 -17.12 9.32
C LEU A 63 -9.20 -18.30 8.40
N THR A 64 -8.65 -17.98 7.23
CA THR A 64 -8.24 -18.94 6.20
C THR A 64 -6.79 -18.64 5.79
N PRO A 65 -6.18 -19.43 4.89
CA PRO A 65 -4.88 -19.08 4.31
C PRO A 65 -4.87 -17.78 3.46
N ALA A 66 -6.03 -17.16 3.19
CA ALA A 66 -6.13 -16.00 2.29
C ALA A 66 -5.20 -14.82 2.65
N PRO A 67 -5.00 -14.43 3.93
CA PRO A 67 -4.04 -13.38 4.27
C PRO A 67 -2.61 -13.74 3.88
N ILE A 68 -2.18 -14.99 4.12
CA ILE A 68 -0.83 -15.46 3.75
C ILE A 68 -0.67 -15.39 2.23
N VAL A 69 -1.67 -15.85 1.47
CA VAL A 69 -1.67 -15.77 0.00
C VAL A 69 -1.58 -14.31 -0.47
N ALA A 70 -2.39 -13.40 0.09
CA ALA A 70 -2.36 -11.98 -0.25
C ALA A 70 -0.98 -11.35 0.04
N GLY A 71 -0.37 -11.68 1.18
CA GLY A 71 0.98 -11.23 1.53
C GLY A 71 2.04 -11.75 0.56
N LEU A 72 2.02 -13.04 0.22
CA LEU A 72 2.96 -13.64 -0.73
C LEU A 72 2.81 -13.07 -2.15
N LEU A 73 1.59 -12.88 -2.63
CA LEU A 73 1.32 -12.22 -3.92
C LEU A 73 1.86 -10.78 -3.92
N THR A 74 1.63 -10.04 -2.84
CA THR A 74 2.13 -8.67 -2.68
C THR A 74 3.65 -8.63 -2.69
N PHE A 75 4.31 -9.47 -1.90
CA PHE A 75 5.76 -9.57 -1.88
C PHE A 75 6.32 -9.89 -3.28
N ALA A 76 5.72 -10.86 -3.97
CA ALA A 76 6.18 -11.29 -5.28
C ALA A 76 6.02 -10.19 -6.34
N VAL A 77 4.83 -9.59 -6.44
CA VAL A 77 4.53 -8.56 -7.46
C VAL A 77 5.38 -7.31 -7.23
N TYR A 78 5.36 -6.73 -6.03
CA TYR A 78 6.15 -5.52 -5.74
C TYR A 78 7.66 -5.80 -5.63
N GLY A 79 8.06 -7.04 -5.31
CA GLY A 79 9.45 -7.45 -5.37
C GLY A 79 9.96 -7.48 -6.81
N ASN A 80 9.17 -8.07 -7.72
CA ASN A 80 9.52 -8.15 -9.13
C ASN A 80 9.44 -6.79 -9.84
N ASP A 81 8.49 -5.95 -9.46
CA ASP A 81 8.38 -4.55 -9.90
C ASP A 81 9.68 -3.77 -9.63
N ARG A 82 10.21 -3.86 -8.40
CA ARG A 82 11.49 -3.24 -8.03
C ARG A 82 12.71 -3.79 -8.76
N LEU A 83 12.65 -5.03 -9.22
CA LEU A 83 13.70 -5.64 -10.05
C LEU A 83 13.61 -5.15 -11.50
N ALA A 84 12.40 -5.02 -12.03
CA ALA A 84 12.16 -4.56 -13.39
C ALA A 84 12.51 -3.07 -13.57
N ASP A 85 12.16 -2.22 -12.59
CA ASP A 85 12.30 -0.77 -12.68
C ASP A 85 13.62 -0.23 -12.10
N LEU A 86 14.65 -1.07 -11.93
CA LEU A 86 15.94 -0.69 -11.35
C LEU A 86 16.59 0.53 -12.00
N GLU A 87 16.46 0.71 -13.31
CA GLU A 87 17.05 1.84 -14.03
C GLU A 87 16.25 3.13 -13.84
N THR A 88 14.92 3.04 -13.93
CA THR A 88 13.99 4.14 -13.71
C THR A 88 14.06 4.66 -12.26
N ASP A 89 14.06 3.73 -11.29
CA ASP A 89 14.13 4.02 -9.86
C ASP A 89 15.49 4.59 -9.42
N ALA A 90 16.57 4.38 -10.18
CA ALA A 90 17.89 4.87 -9.81
C ALA A 90 17.93 6.40 -9.67
N LYS A 91 17.07 7.11 -10.40
CA LYS A 91 16.97 8.58 -10.37
C LYS A 91 16.22 9.08 -9.14
N THR A 92 15.13 8.41 -8.75
CA THR A 92 14.22 8.86 -7.69
C THR A 92 14.55 8.24 -6.32
N SER A 93 15.08 7.01 -6.30
CA SER A 93 15.29 6.19 -5.09
C SER A 93 16.64 5.46 -5.08
N PRO A 94 17.80 6.15 -5.20
CA PRO A 94 19.11 5.53 -5.43
C PRO A 94 19.53 4.54 -4.34
N ALA A 95 19.22 4.81 -3.07
CA ALA A 95 19.56 3.92 -1.96
C ALA A 95 18.77 2.59 -1.99
N ARG A 96 17.49 2.63 -2.39
CA ARG A 96 16.65 1.43 -2.57
C ARG A 96 17.17 0.61 -3.74
N THR A 97 17.44 1.28 -4.86
CA THR A 97 17.97 0.64 -6.08
C THR A 97 19.30 -0.05 -5.84
N ALA A 98 20.23 0.58 -5.12
CA ALA A 98 21.52 -0.02 -4.77
C ALA A 98 21.36 -1.30 -3.94
N PHE A 99 20.41 -1.31 -3.00
CA PHE A 99 20.10 -2.49 -2.20
C PHE A 99 19.53 -3.63 -3.05
N VAL A 100 18.51 -3.35 -3.88
CA VAL A 100 17.89 -4.37 -4.74
C VAL A 100 18.90 -4.93 -5.74
N ARG A 101 19.71 -4.06 -6.39
CA ARG A 101 20.76 -4.47 -7.33
C ARG A 101 21.81 -5.39 -6.67
N ARG A 102 22.17 -5.15 -5.41
CA ARG A 102 23.13 -5.98 -4.66
C ARG A 102 22.65 -7.41 -4.46
N TYR A 103 21.34 -7.63 -4.29
CA TYR A 103 20.74 -8.93 -3.97
C TYR A 103 19.81 -9.48 -5.06
N GLN A 104 19.88 -8.93 -6.27
CA GLN A 104 18.91 -9.14 -7.35
C GLN A 104 18.59 -10.62 -7.64
N ASN A 105 19.60 -11.49 -7.72
CA ASN A 105 19.40 -12.91 -8.03
C ASN A 105 18.63 -13.64 -6.93
N GLY A 106 19.02 -13.41 -5.67
CA GLY A 106 18.32 -14.00 -4.53
C GLY A 106 16.90 -13.45 -4.39
N PHE A 107 16.73 -12.15 -4.64
CA PHE A 107 15.43 -11.49 -4.57
C PHE A 107 14.47 -12.00 -5.65
N TYR A 108 14.95 -12.19 -6.88
CA TYR A 108 14.16 -12.80 -7.97
C TYR A 108 13.70 -14.22 -7.63
N VAL A 109 14.61 -15.07 -7.12
CA VAL A 109 14.28 -16.44 -6.70
C VAL A 109 13.24 -16.43 -5.57
N LEU A 110 13.41 -15.56 -4.56
CA LEU A 110 12.45 -15.43 -3.47
C LEU A 110 11.07 -14.95 -3.95
N ALA A 111 11.02 -13.96 -4.85
CA ALA A 111 9.77 -13.48 -5.43
C ALA A 111 9.06 -14.58 -6.24
N ALA A 112 9.81 -15.36 -7.04
CA ALA A 112 9.26 -16.48 -7.79
C ALA A 112 8.73 -17.60 -6.88
N ILE A 113 9.47 -17.97 -5.83
CA ILE A 113 9.03 -18.95 -4.83
C ILE A 113 7.77 -18.44 -4.11
N ALA A 114 7.75 -17.17 -3.69
CA ALA A 114 6.61 -16.57 -3.01
C ALA A 114 5.35 -16.61 -3.90
N TYR A 115 5.48 -16.24 -5.18
CA TYR A 115 4.35 -16.30 -6.12
C TYR A 115 3.86 -17.73 -6.32
N GLY A 116 4.77 -18.67 -6.58
CA GLY A 116 4.44 -20.09 -6.76
C GLY A 116 3.75 -20.68 -5.52
N LEU A 117 4.23 -20.34 -4.32
CA LEU A 117 3.62 -20.76 -3.07
C LEU A 117 2.24 -20.12 -2.87
N ALA A 118 2.07 -18.84 -3.19
CA ALA A 118 0.78 -18.17 -3.10
C ALA A 118 -0.27 -18.84 -3.98
N VAL A 119 0.08 -19.10 -5.24
CA VAL A 119 -0.80 -19.79 -6.20
C VAL A 119 -1.09 -21.22 -5.75
N ALA A 120 -0.09 -21.97 -5.27
CA ALA A 120 -0.29 -23.32 -4.75
C ALA A 120 -1.24 -23.34 -3.53
N LEU A 121 -1.04 -22.44 -2.57
CA LEU A 121 -1.91 -22.30 -1.40
C LEU A 121 -3.32 -21.86 -1.78
N SER A 122 -3.47 -21.01 -2.79
CA SER A 122 -4.78 -20.54 -3.28
C SER A 122 -5.67 -21.67 -3.80
N ALA A 123 -5.07 -22.75 -4.32
CA ALA A 123 -5.80 -23.93 -4.79
C ALA A 123 -6.59 -24.62 -3.67
N LEU A 124 -6.18 -24.47 -2.41
CA LEU A 124 -6.91 -24.97 -1.24
C LEU A 124 -8.29 -24.31 -1.09
N GLY A 125 -8.46 -23.09 -1.59
CA GLY A 125 -9.73 -22.36 -1.64
C GLY A 125 -10.55 -22.62 -2.90
N GLY A 126 -10.19 -23.62 -3.72
CA GLY A 126 -10.90 -24.00 -4.94
C GLY A 126 -10.56 -23.16 -6.20
N PRO A 127 -11.21 -23.45 -7.34
CA PRO A 127 -10.84 -22.89 -8.64
C PRO A 127 -10.95 -21.37 -8.73
N ILE A 128 -11.91 -20.75 -8.03
CA ILE A 128 -12.10 -19.30 -8.03
C ILE A 128 -10.95 -18.63 -7.27
N SER A 129 -10.59 -19.14 -6.09
CA SER A 129 -9.43 -18.66 -5.30
C SER A 129 -8.14 -18.77 -6.10
N PHE A 130 -7.96 -19.89 -6.81
CA PHE A 130 -6.85 -20.09 -7.74
C PHE A 130 -6.83 -19.02 -8.85
N GLY A 131 -7.95 -18.82 -9.55
CA GLY A 131 -8.05 -17.80 -10.60
C GLY A 131 -7.77 -16.38 -10.10
N LEU A 132 -8.29 -16.01 -8.93
CA LEU A 132 -8.03 -14.71 -8.30
C LEU A 132 -6.54 -14.51 -8.00
N SER A 133 -5.84 -15.56 -7.53
CA SER A 133 -4.41 -15.48 -7.21
C SER A 133 -3.52 -15.24 -8.44
N LEU A 134 -4.00 -15.60 -9.64
CA LEU A 134 -3.27 -15.38 -10.89
C LEU A 134 -3.39 -13.95 -11.39
N LEU A 135 -4.46 -13.22 -11.01
CA LEU A 135 -4.75 -11.89 -11.55
C LEU A 135 -3.61 -10.89 -11.36
N PRO A 136 -2.97 -10.75 -10.17
CA PRO A 136 -1.88 -9.78 -10.01
C PRO A 136 -0.70 -10.08 -10.91
N GLY A 137 -0.29 -11.34 -11.06
CA GLY A 137 0.83 -11.70 -11.94
C GLY A 137 0.48 -11.55 -13.41
N VAL A 138 -0.74 -11.91 -13.83
CA VAL A 138 -1.21 -11.66 -15.20
C VAL A 138 -1.22 -10.17 -15.50
N CYS A 139 -1.76 -9.35 -14.60
CA CYS A 139 -1.76 -7.89 -14.74
C CYS A 139 -0.34 -7.32 -14.77
N TRP A 140 0.55 -7.83 -13.91
CA TRP A 140 1.96 -7.42 -13.90
C TRP A 140 2.65 -7.77 -15.23
N ILE A 141 2.42 -8.98 -15.78
CA ILE A 141 2.93 -9.38 -17.10
C ILE A 141 2.33 -8.49 -18.20
N LEU A 142 1.02 -8.23 -18.20
CA LEU A 142 0.38 -7.36 -19.19
C LEU A 142 0.88 -5.91 -19.09
N TYR A 143 1.30 -5.48 -17.90
CA TYR A 143 1.90 -4.18 -17.67
C TYR A 143 3.39 -4.16 -18.10
N ALA A 144 4.12 -5.25 -17.89
CA ALA A 144 5.55 -5.37 -18.19
C ALA A 144 5.84 -5.73 -19.66
N CYS A 145 5.00 -6.53 -20.29
CA CYS A 145 5.12 -6.92 -21.68
C CYS A 145 4.42 -5.86 -22.55
N ASP A 146 5.17 -5.23 -23.45
CA ASP A 146 4.68 -4.34 -24.53
C ASP A 146 3.80 -5.09 -25.57
N TRP A 147 3.05 -6.12 -25.18
CA TRP A 147 2.44 -7.12 -26.05
C TRP A 147 1.03 -6.76 -26.54
N ILE A 148 0.59 -5.51 -26.40
CA ILE A 148 -0.50 -5.03 -27.25
C ILE A 148 0.14 -4.77 -28.61
N PRO A 149 -0.05 -5.65 -29.62
CA PRO A 149 0.52 -5.41 -30.94
C PRO A 149 0.04 -4.05 -31.41
N THR A 150 0.99 -3.27 -31.93
CA THR A 150 0.76 -2.00 -32.59
C THR A 150 -0.35 -2.15 -33.62
N LEU A 151 -1.57 -1.78 -33.23
CA LEU A 151 -2.64 -1.55 -34.19
C LEU A 151 -2.20 -0.36 -35.07
N PRO A 152 -2.57 -0.34 -36.37
CA PRO A 152 -2.07 0.66 -37.33
C PRO A 152 -2.39 2.13 -37.01
N SER A 153 -3.10 2.39 -35.92
CA SER A 153 -3.47 3.72 -35.42
C SER A 153 -2.84 3.98 -34.04
N GLY A 154 -1.51 4.07 -33.96
CA GLY A 154 -0.78 4.83 -32.93
C GLY A 154 -1.31 4.73 -31.49
N THR A 155 -1.62 3.54 -31.00
CA THR A 155 -2.25 3.37 -29.69
C THR A 155 -1.23 3.46 -28.57
N GLN A 156 -1.55 4.35 -27.63
CA GLN A 156 -0.91 4.54 -26.34
C GLN A 156 -0.70 3.20 -25.60
N ARG A 157 0.49 2.99 -25.01
CA ARG A 157 0.76 1.83 -24.13
C ARG A 157 -0.35 1.71 -23.07
N LEU A 158 -0.61 0.53 -22.51
CA LEU A 158 -1.59 0.40 -21.40
C LEU A 158 -1.25 1.37 -20.26
N LYS A 159 0.06 1.61 -20.05
CA LYS A 159 0.64 2.59 -19.12
C LYS A 159 0.30 4.06 -19.45
N GLU A 160 -0.09 4.36 -20.68
CA GLU A 160 -0.33 5.71 -21.20
C GLU A 160 -1.83 6.08 -21.24
N VAL A 161 -2.72 5.14 -20.93
CA VAL A 161 -4.16 5.40 -20.81
C VAL A 161 -4.45 6.06 -19.47
N PHE A 162 -4.93 7.30 -19.53
CA PHE A 162 -5.28 8.11 -18.36
C PHE A 162 -6.17 7.32 -17.38
N LEU A 163 -5.75 7.28 -16.10
CA LEU A 163 -6.43 6.62 -14.96
C LEU A 163 -6.58 5.09 -15.03
N LEU A 164 -6.29 4.44 -16.15
CA LEU A 164 -6.45 3.00 -16.28
C LEU A 164 -5.52 2.24 -15.34
N ASN A 165 -4.27 2.69 -15.20
CA ASN A 165 -3.27 2.03 -14.35
C ASN A 165 -3.72 2.00 -12.88
N SER A 166 -4.01 3.16 -12.29
CA SER A 166 -4.39 3.25 -10.88
C SER A 166 -5.71 2.54 -10.59
N THR A 167 -6.66 2.60 -11.53
CA THR A 167 -7.94 1.88 -11.42
C THR A 167 -7.73 0.37 -11.47
N LEU A 168 -6.91 -0.11 -12.42
CA LEU A 168 -6.61 -1.54 -12.56
C LEU A 168 -5.90 -2.07 -11.32
N VAL A 169 -4.87 -1.36 -10.83
CA VAL A 169 -4.17 -1.70 -9.58
C VAL A 169 -5.15 -1.76 -8.42
N ALA A 170 -6.02 -0.75 -8.26
CA ALA A 170 -7.01 -0.72 -7.18
C ALA A 170 -8.01 -1.88 -7.24
N VAL A 171 -8.54 -2.19 -8.42
CA VAL A 171 -9.50 -3.28 -8.61
C VAL A 171 -8.85 -4.65 -8.38
N VAL A 172 -7.66 -4.88 -8.94
CA VAL A 172 -6.96 -6.17 -8.80
C VAL A 172 -6.61 -6.44 -7.33
N TRP A 173 -6.08 -5.46 -6.62
CA TRP A 173 -5.78 -5.62 -5.19
C TRP A 173 -7.05 -5.77 -4.36
N ALA A 174 -8.13 -5.03 -4.65
CA ALA A 174 -9.40 -5.23 -3.97
C ALA A 174 -9.99 -6.63 -4.22
N LEU A 175 -9.87 -7.17 -5.44
CA LEU A 175 -10.29 -8.54 -5.76
C LEU A 175 -9.52 -9.57 -4.93
N VAL A 176 -8.20 -9.41 -4.81
CA VAL A 176 -7.38 -10.31 -3.99
C VAL A 176 -7.69 -10.15 -2.51
N ILE A 177 -7.71 -8.93 -1.99
CA ILE A 177 -7.83 -8.69 -0.55
C ILE A 177 -9.24 -8.99 -0.03
N VAL A 178 -10.28 -8.65 -0.81
CA VAL A 178 -11.68 -8.79 -0.40
C VAL A 178 -12.26 -10.13 -0.80
N CYS A 179 -12.07 -10.57 -2.05
CA CYS A 179 -12.76 -11.76 -2.54
C CYS A 179 -12.06 -13.06 -2.14
N LEU A 180 -10.74 -13.05 -1.91
CA LEU A 180 -10.02 -14.28 -1.58
C LEU A 180 -10.50 -14.90 -0.25
N PRO A 181 -10.64 -14.16 0.87
CA PRO A 181 -11.21 -14.74 2.09
C PRO A 181 -12.61 -15.35 1.89
N ILE A 182 -13.44 -14.71 1.06
CA ILE A 182 -14.81 -15.13 0.75
C ILE A 182 -14.80 -16.46 -0.02
N THR A 183 -13.96 -16.57 -1.05
CA THR A 183 -13.90 -17.76 -1.91
C THR A 183 -13.34 -18.98 -1.19
N TYR A 184 -12.43 -18.79 -0.22
CA TYR A 184 -11.92 -19.88 0.61
C TYR A 184 -12.99 -20.55 1.48
N VAL A 185 -14.00 -19.79 1.92
CA VAL A 185 -15.07 -20.31 2.78
C VAL A 185 -16.37 -20.57 2.02
N GLY A 186 -16.41 -20.25 0.72
CA GLY A 186 -17.61 -20.36 -0.11
C GLY A 186 -18.75 -19.45 0.36
N ALA A 187 -18.43 -18.30 0.96
CA ALA A 187 -19.45 -17.38 1.47
C ALA A 187 -20.25 -16.75 0.30
N PRO A 188 -21.57 -16.57 0.46
CA PRO A 188 -22.40 -15.99 -0.58
C PRO A 188 -22.07 -14.50 -0.78
N ALA A 189 -22.30 -14.02 -2.00
CA ALA A 189 -22.27 -12.58 -2.26
C ALA A 189 -23.38 -11.89 -1.44
N SER A 190 -23.04 -10.83 -0.72
CA SER A 190 -23.98 -10.02 0.06
C SER A 190 -23.80 -8.53 -0.26
N PRO A 191 -24.80 -7.68 0.03
CA PRO A 191 -24.63 -6.24 -0.10
C PRO A 191 -23.45 -5.70 0.72
N ALA A 192 -23.16 -6.28 1.88
CA ALA A 192 -22.01 -5.91 2.71
C ALA A 192 -20.68 -6.19 2.00
N VAL A 193 -20.55 -7.34 1.32
CA VAL A 193 -19.38 -7.64 0.46
C VAL A 193 -19.21 -6.58 -0.60
N GLY A 194 -20.30 -6.14 -1.25
CA GLY A 194 -20.25 -5.08 -2.25
C GLY A 194 -19.76 -3.74 -1.68
N VAL A 195 -20.23 -3.36 -0.49
CA VAL A 195 -19.79 -2.13 0.20
C VAL A 195 -18.32 -2.20 0.58
N VAL A 196 -17.87 -3.30 1.18
CA VAL A 196 -16.46 -3.50 1.56
C VAL A 196 -15.57 -3.51 0.31
N PHE A 197 -15.96 -4.23 -0.74
CA PHE A 197 -15.23 -4.26 -2.00
C PHE A 197 -15.08 -2.86 -2.60
N LEU A 198 -16.18 -2.11 -2.72
CA LEU A 198 -16.16 -0.77 -3.28
C LEU A 198 -15.33 0.21 -2.42
N PHE A 199 -15.41 0.09 -1.09
CA PHE A 199 -14.53 0.82 -0.19
C PHE A 199 -13.05 0.55 -0.48
N PHE A 200 -12.65 -0.72 -0.60
CA PHE A 200 -11.27 -1.11 -0.87
C PHE A 200 -10.79 -0.60 -2.23
N VAL A 201 -11.62 -0.69 -3.27
CA VAL A 201 -11.30 -0.12 -4.61
C VAL A 201 -11.06 1.38 -4.51
N LEU A 202 -12.00 2.14 -3.94
CA LEU A 202 -11.89 3.61 -3.89
C LEU A 202 -10.72 4.07 -3.02
N ALA A 203 -10.54 3.44 -1.85
CA ALA A 203 -9.42 3.78 -0.97
C ALA A 203 -8.06 3.38 -1.58
N THR A 204 -7.97 2.24 -2.28
CA THR A 204 -6.71 1.82 -2.91
C THR A 204 -6.40 2.71 -4.10
N PHE A 205 -7.40 3.11 -4.90
CA PHE A 205 -7.22 4.10 -5.96
C PHE A 205 -6.62 5.40 -5.43
N VAL A 206 -7.17 5.94 -4.33
CA VAL A 206 -6.64 7.15 -3.70
C VAL A 206 -5.20 6.94 -3.22
N ASN A 207 -4.90 5.78 -2.62
CA ASN A 207 -3.54 5.43 -2.21
C ASN A 207 -2.57 5.34 -3.39
N THR A 208 -2.99 4.79 -4.53
CA THR A 208 -2.15 4.67 -5.73
C THR A 208 -1.85 6.04 -6.36
N GLU A 209 -2.75 7.02 -6.25
CA GLU A 209 -2.50 8.37 -6.77
C GLU A 209 -1.58 9.22 -5.89
N ILE A 210 -1.34 8.84 -4.63
CA ILE A 210 -0.44 9.59 -3.73
C ILE A 210 1.01 9.56 -4.22
N PRO A 211 1.63 8.39 -4.52
CA PRO A 211 2.95 8.32 -5.14
C PRO A 211 3.03 9.03 -6.49
N ASN A 212 1.99 8.96 -7.32
CA ASN A 212 1.95 9.65 -8.62
C ASN A 212 2.15 11.17 -8.48
N VAL A 213 1.75 11.77 -7.35
CA VAL A 213 1.97 13.21 -7.10
C VAL A 213 3.45 13.53 -6.97
N ARG A 214 4.23 12.65 -6.32
CA ARG A 214 5.68 12.77 -6.21
C ARG A 214 6.36 12.51 -7.54
N ASP A 215 5.87 11.52 -8.28
CA ASP A 215 6.49 11.04 -9.50
C ASP A 215 6.07 11.84 -10.75
N LYS A 216 5.27 12.90 -10.55
CA LYS A 216 4.70 13.75 -11.60
C LYS A 216 5.72 14.26 -12.62
N GLU A 217 6.84 14.83 -12.18
CA GLU A 217 7.86 15.35 -13.10
C GLU A 217 8.49 14.21 -13.92
N GLY A 218 8.80 13.08 -13.28
CA GLY A 218 9.33 11.89 -13.95
C GLY A 218 8.35 11.30 -14.95
N ASP A 219 7.08 11.13 -14.55
CA ASP A 219 6.00 10.64 -15.41
C ASP A 219 5.80 11.54 -16.64
N SER A 220 5.86 12.86 -16.44
CA SER A 220 5.75 13.83 -17.52
C SER A 220 6.92 13.75 -18.51
N GLU A 221 8.14 13.48 -18.05
CA GLU A 221 9.33 13.35 -18.92
C GLU A 221 9.23 12.11 -19.84
N ILE A 222 8.61 11.03 -19.37
CA ILE A 222 8.45 9.78 -20.11
C ILE A 222 7.08 9.65 -20.81
N GLY A 223 6.24 10.70 -20.77
CA GLY A 223 4.95 10.75 -21.46
C GLY A 223 3.80 9.99 -20.79
N VAL A 224 3.95 9.59 -19.52
CA VAL A 224 2.90 8.89 -18.75
C VAL A 224 1.86 9.89 -18.26
N ARG A 225 0.58 9.60 -18.51
CA ARG A 225 -0.55 10.48 -18.17
C ARG A 225 -1.20 10.08 -16.85
N THR A 226 -0.57 10.39 -15.72
CA THR A 226 -1.18 10.23 -14.39
C THR A 226 -2.10 11.41 -14.04
N LEU A 227 -2.94 11.26 -13.00
CA LEU A 227 -3.83 12.33 -12.53
C LEU A 227 -3.06 13.65 -12.25
N PRO A 228 -1.96 13.66 -11.47
CA PRO A 228 -1.18 14.88 -11.23
C PRO A 228 -0.48 15.46 -12.45
N VAL A 229 -0.16 14.65 -13.48
CA VAL A 229 0.38 15.16 -14.75
C VAL A 229 -0.70 15.90 -15.54
N VAL A 230 -1.92 15.35 -15.61
CA VAL A 230 -2.99 15.90 -16.46
C VAL A 230 -3.69 17.11 -15.83
N VAL A 231 -4.04 17.05 -14.54
CA VAL A 231 -4.81 18.13 -13.88
C VAL A 231 -3.98 18.97 -12.91
N GLY A 232 -2.74 18.56 -12.63
CA GLY A 232 -1.88 19.21 -11.65
C GLY A 232 -2.19 18.81 -10.21
N VAL A 233 -1.19 18.96 -9.34
CA VAL A 233 -1.22 18.52 -7.93
C VAL A 233 -2.40 19.09 -7.15
N ARG A 234 -2.75 20.37 -7.37
CA ARG A 234 -3.86 21.02 -6.65
C ARG A 234 -5.20 20.35 -6.95
N TRP A 235 -5.49 20.08 -8.23
CA TRP A 235 -6.74 19.43 -8.62
C TRP A 235 -6.74 17.94 -8.27
N THR A 236 -5.60 17.27 -8.36
CA THR A 236 -5.44 15.91 -7.82
C THR A 236 -5.88 15.84 -6.37
N LYS A 237 -5.38 16.73 -5.50
CA LYS A 237 -5.80 16.75 -4.07
C LYS A 237 -7.31 16.91 -3.90
N TYR A 238 -7.96 17.80 -4.66
CA TYR A 238 -9.41 17.99 -4.57
C TYR A 238 -10.19 16.77 -5.06
N ILE A 239 -9.73 16.12 -6.14
CA ILE A 239 -10.33 14.88 -6.63
C ILE A 239 -10.19 13.77 -5.59
N LEU A 240 -9.02 13.62 -4.97
CA LEU A 240 -8.80 12.64 -3.91
C LEU A 240 -9.72 12.90 -2.71
N TYR A 241 -9.87 14.16 -2.27
CA TYR A 241 -10.85 14.52 -1.24
C TYR A 241 -12.31 14.25 -1.66
N GLY A 242 -12.65 14.48 -2.92
CA GLY A 242 -13.96 14.18 -3.46
C GLY A 242 -14.26 12.67 -3.42
N ILE A 243 -13.29 11.85 -3.79
CA ILE A 243 -13.40 10.39 -3.74
C ILE A 243 -13.51 9.92 -2.29
N THR A 244 -12.67 10.37 -1.36
CA THR A 244 -12.78 9.98 0.05
C THR A 244 -14.10 10.45 0.68
N GLY A 245 -14.59 11.64 0.30
CA GLY A 245 -15.90 12.14 0.70
C GLY A 245 -17.05 11.27 0.17
N LEU A 246 -17.00 10.88 -1.10
CA LEU A 246 -17.99 9.97 -1.70
C LEU A 246 -17.95 8.59 -1.04
N THR A 247 -16.77 8.08 -0.71
CA THR A 247 -16.62 6.83 0.04
C THR A 247 -17.23 6.95 1.44
N ALA A 248 -17.08 8.08 2.14
CA ALA A 248 -17.72 8.30 3.43
C ALA A 248 -19.26 8.35 3.32
N VAL A 249 -19.79 8.96 2.25
CA VAL A 249 -21.24 8.95 1.96
C VAL A 249 -21.73 7.53 1.69
N LEU A 250 -21.00 6.74 0.89
CA LEU A 250 -21.31 5.33 0.66
C LEU A 250 -21.43 4.55 1.98
N LEU A 251 -20.47 4.73 2.90
CA LEU A 251 -20.50 4.08 4.22
C LEU A 251 -21.68 4.56 5.06
N GLY A 252 -22.00 5.86 5.04
CA GLY A 252 -23.15 6.42 5.74
C GLY A 252 -24.48 5.85 5.23
N VAL A 253 -24.64 5.76 3.90
CA VAL A 253 -25.83 5.16 3.27
C VAL A 253 -25.93 3.67 3.61
N ALA A 254 -24.82 2.92 3.54
CA ALA A 254 -24.79 1.51 3.90
C ALA A 254 -25.17 1.27 5.37
N PHE A 255 -24.72 2.13 6.28
CA PHE A 255 -25.08 2.09 7.69
C PHE A 255 -26.57 2.36 7.91
N VAL A 256 -27.12 3.44 7.33
CA VAL A 256 -28.55 3.78 7.45
C VAL A 256 -29.44 2.69 6.84
N ALA A 257 -28.97 2.03 5.77
CA ALA A 257 -29.66 0.90 5.14
C ALA A 257 -29.52 -0.42 5.91
N ASN A 258 -28.82 -0.45 7.05
CA ASN A 258 -28.50 -1.66 7.82
C ASN A 258 -27.73 -2.73 7.03
N ILE A 259 -26.94 -2.32 6.03
CA ILE A 259 -26.06 -3.21 5.26
C ILE A 259 -24.78 -3.50 6.05
N ILE A 260 -24.26 -2.50 6.77
CA ILE A 260 -23.13 -2.61 7.69
C ILE A 260 -23.52 -2.12 9.07
N ASN A 261 -22.92 -2.68 10.12
CA ASN A 261 -23.17 -2.24 11.50
C ASN A 261 -22.30 -1.03 11.89
N LEU A 262 -22.58 -0.46 13.06
CA LEU A 262 -21.85 0.72 13.56
C LEU A 262 -20.34 0.45 13.72
N ARG A 263 -19.95 -0.74 14.16
CA ARG A 263 -18.53 -1.10 14.34
C ARG A 263 -17.81 -1.08 13.00
N GLU A 264 -18.35 -1.76 11.99
CA GLU A 264 -17.80 -1.80 10.62
C GLU A 264 -17.68 -0.38 10.04
N ALA A 265 -18.75 0.42 10.16
CA ALA A 265 -18.74 1.80 9.68
C ALA A 265 -17.64 2.63 10.35
N LEU A 266 -17.49 2.56 11.68
CA LEU A 266 -16.47 3.31 12.42
C LEU A 266 -15.04 2.88 12.05
N VAL A 267 -14.81 1.58 11.88
CA VAL A 267 -13.51 1.02 11.47
C VAL A 267 -13.11 1.52 10.08
N LEU A 268 -14.05 1.50 9.12
CA LEU A 268 -13.81 1.97 7.76
C LEU A 268 -13.65 3.51 7.71
N LEU A 269 -14.45 4.26 8.46
CA LEU A 269 -14.33 5.72 8.59
C LEU A 269 -12.99 6.13 9.24
N LEU A 270 -12.49 5.36 10.21
CA LEU A 270 -11.17 5.60 10.79
C LEU A 270 -10.08 5.50 9.72
N SER A 271 -10.13 4.49 8.85
CA SER A 271 -9.20 4.37 7.72
C SER A 271 -9.27 5.60 6.80
N LEU A 272 -10.48 6.09 6.50
CA LEU A 272 -10.64 7.31 5.70
C LEU A 272 -10.09 8.55 6.40
N LEU A 273 -10.21 8.65 7.72
CA LEU A 273 -9.64 9.76 8.48
C LEU A 273 -8.12 9.83 8.31
N PHE A 274 -7.43 8.70 8.46
CA PHE A 274 -5.98 8.62 8.22
C PHE A 274 -5.63 8.95 6.77
N LEU A 275 -6.39 8.43 5.81
CA LEU A 275 -6.19 8.71 4.39
C LEU A 275 -6.35 10.20 4.07
N ASN A 276 -7.36 10.87 4.64
CA ASN A 276 -7.53 12.32 4.52
C ASN A 276 -6.37 13.10 5.15
N GLY A 277 -5.80 12.61 6.26
CA GLY A 277 -4.59 13.16 6.86
C GLY A 277 -3.38 13.07 5.90
N VAL A 278 -3.21 11.94 5.21
CA VAL A 278 -2.16 11.78 4.20
C VAL A 278 -2.39 12.73 3.01
N ILE A 279 -3.63 12.83 2.49
CA ILE A 279 -3.98 13.78 1.43
C ILE A 279 -3.70 15.23 1.88
N PHE A 280 -3.95 15.56 3.14
CA PHE A 280 -3.67 16.89 3.67
C PHE A 280 -2.18 17.24 3.61
N CYS A 281 -1.33 16.26 3.94
CA CYS A 281 0.13 16.39 3.93
C CYS A 281 0.74 16.41 2.52
N LEU A 282 0.03 15.97 1.47
CA LEU A 282 0.51 16.07 0.08
C LEU A 282 0.97 17.50 -0.25
N ASN A 283 2.18 17.63 -0.79
CA ASN A 283 2.81 18.91 -1.15
C ASN A 283 3.06 19.87 0.04
N ARG A 284 3.04 19.37 1.28
CA ARG A 284 3.40 20.13 2.50
C ARG A 284 4.59 19.55 3.26
N THR A 285 5.05 18.36 2.86
CA THR A 285 6.16 17.66 3.49
C THR A 285 7.28 17.51 2.48
N GLU A 286 8.53 17.78 2.89
CA GLU A 286 9.71 17.56 2.03
C GLU A 286 10.06 16.05 1.87
N ASN A 287 9.45 15.18 2.68
CA ASN A 287 9.74 13.74 2.71
C ASN A 287 8.63 12.91 2.06
N ASP A 288 8.58 12.94 0.73
CA ASP A 288 7.55 12.24 -0.04
C ASP A 288 7.63 10.70 0.09
N SER A 289 8.80 10.17 0.43
CA SER A 289 8.97 8.73 0.69
C SER A 289 8.25 8.29 1.96
N ALA A 290 8.33 9.09 3.04
CA ALA A 290 7.59 8.81 4.27
C ALA A 290 6.07 8.95 4.06
N LEU A 291 5.66 9.89 3.21
CA LEU A 291 4.24 10.09 2.89
C LEU A 291 3.65 8.92 2.09
N ALA A 292 4.40 8.36 1.13
CA ALA A 292 3.99 7.16 0.41
C ALA A 292 3.80 5.96 1.35
N VAL A 293 4.74 5.72 2.26
CA VAL A 293 4.60 4.67 3.28
C VAL A 293 3.42 4.94 4.20
N ALA A 294 3.18 6.20 4.58
CA ALA A 294 2.02 6.57 5.39
C ALA A 294 0.70 6.28 4.67
N ALA A 295 0.63 6.53 3.35
CA ALA A 295 -0.53 6.21 2.51
C ALA A 295 -0.85 4.71 2.55
N GLU A 296 0.17 3.87 2.35
CA GLU A 296 0.03 2.41 2.37
C GLU A 296 -0.41 1.90 3.76
N CYS A 297 0.03 2.57 4.84
CA CYS A 297 -0.34 2.21 6.21
C CYS A 297 -1.73 2.71 6.66
N THR A 298 -2.47 3.46 5.84
CA THR A 298 -3.72 4.15 6.26
C THR A 298 -4.80 3.23 6.83
N ARG A 299 -4.77 1.93 6.50
CA ARG A 299 -5.73 0.94 7.01
C ARG A 299 -5.26 0.18 8.25
N LEU A 300 -3.97 0.26 8.60
CA LEU A 300 -3.42 -0.41 9.80
C LEU A 300 -4.06 0.06 11.12
N PRO A 301 -4.37 1.35 11.33
CA PRO A 301 -5.08 1.77 12.54
C PRO A 301 -6.44 1.08 12.71
N ALA A 302 -7.18 0.91 11.61
CA ALA A 302 -8.46 0.20 11.62
C ALA A 302 -8.28 -1.30 11.94
N PHE A 303 -7.25 -1.93 11.37
CA PHE A 303 -6.85 -3.29 11.73
C PHE A 303 -6.53 -3.44 13.24
N VAL A 304 -5.75 -2.52 13.81
CA VAL A 304 -5.40 -2.55 15.24
C VAL A 304 -6.65 -2.44 16.11
N VAL A 305 -7.60 -1.55 15.78
CA VAL A 305 -8.86 -1.42 16.52
C VAL A 305 -9.70 -2.70 16.49
N VAL A 306 -9.65 -3.44 15.38
CA VAL A 306 -10.40 -4.68 15.20
C VAL A 306 -9.75 -5.86 15.92
N VAL A 307 -8.43 -6.00 15.82
CA VAL A 307 -7.68 -7.17 16.31
C VAL A 307 -7.26 -7.06 17.78
N PHE A 308 -6.97 -5.86 18.28
CA PHE A 308 -6.53 -5.68 19.67
C PHE A 308 -7.53 -6.22 20.72
N PRO A 309 -8.85 -6.06 20.57
CA PRO A 309 -9.83 -6.68 21.47
C PRO A 309 -9.88 -8.21 21.42
N LEU A 310 -9.47 -8.83 20.30
CA LEU A 310 -9.47 -10.29 20.12
C LEU A 310 -8.29 -10.97 20.82
N LEU A 311 -7.17 -10.25 21.00
CA LEU A 311 -5.99 -10.76 21.70
C LEU A 311 -6.12 -10.70 23.24
N GLY A 312 -7.14 -10.00 23.74
CA GLY A 312 -7.43 -9.86 25.16
C GLY A 312 -8.53 -10.79 25.69
N GLN A 313 -9.06 -11.69 24.85
CA GLN A 313 -10.04 -12.73 25.19
C GLN A 313 -9.36 -14.10 25.19
#